data_AF-A0A3D3Z3W8-F1
#
_entry.id   AF-A0A3D3Z3W8-F1
#
_cell.length_a   1.000
_cell.length_b   1.000
_cell.length_c   1.000
_cell.angle_alpha   90.00
_cell.angle_beta   90.00
_cell.angle_gamma   90.00
#
_symmetry.space_group_name_H-M   'P 1'
#
loop_
_entity.id
_entity.type
_entity.pdbx_description
1 polymer ?
#
loop_
_entity_poly.entity_id
_entity_poly.type
_entity_poly.pdbx_seq_one_letter_code
_entity_poly.pdbx_strand_id
1 'polypeptide(L)'
;MRMTHAHKALKRQAVNVSLPAELVQNARRLSVNISAVTETALIQTVQDAELQAWAATNRNKFEALNELIELEGLPLQRLRRF
;
A
#
# COMPACT_ATOMS: atom_id res chain seq x y z
N MET A 1 -5.90 -14.49 -20.78
CA MET A 1 -6.95 -13.85 -19.94
C MET A 1 -6.41 -12.50 -19.47
N ARG A 2 -6.64 -11.42 -20.23
CA ARG A 2 -6.14 -10.07 -19.91
C ARG A 2 -7.19 -9.37 -19.05
N MET A 3 -6.86 -9.10 -17.79
CA MET A 3 -7.68 -8.31 -16.88
C MET A 3 -7.59 -6.84 -17.28
N THR A 4 -8.46 -6.40 -18.18
CA THR A 4 -8.69 -4.97 -18.44
C THR A 4 -9.44 -4.39 -17.25
N HIS A 5 -8.72 -3.84 -16.27
CA HIS A 5 -9.34 -2.95 -15.29
C HIS A 5 -9.58 -1.61 -15.99
N ALA A 6 -10.74 -1.49 -16.64
CA ALA A 6 -11.29 -0.18 -16.94
C ALA A 6 -11.38 0.56 -15.59
N HIS A 7 -10.56 1.60 -15.39
CA HIS A 7 -10.69 2.51 -14.27
C HIS A 7 -12.04 3.22 -14.42
N LYS A 8 -13.10 2.55 -13.95
CA LYS A 8 -14.41 3.16 -13.72
C LYS A 8 -14.11 4.41 -12.92
N ALA A 9 -14.42 5.59 -13.47
CA ALA A 9 -14.19 6.86 -12.79
C ALA A 9 -14.76 6.75 -11.37
N LEU A 10 -13.87 6.56 -10.40
CA LEU A 10 -14.25 6.26 -9.03
C LEU A 10 -15.04 7.48 -8.54
N LYS A 11 -16.28 7.25 -8.10
CA LYS A 11 -17.09 8.32 -7.48
C LYS A 11 -16.27 8.91 -6.34
N ARG A 12 -15.89 10.18 -6.48
CA ARG A 12 -15.15 10.89 -5.42
C ARG A 12 -16.09 11.09 -4.24
N GLN A 13 -15.65 10.66 -3.07
CA GLN A 13 -16.33 10.96 -1.82
C GLN A 13 -15.68 12.20 -1.21
N ALA A 14 -16.47 13.24 -0.94
CA ALA A 14 -15.99 14.40 -0.21
C ALA A 14 -15.82 14.02 1.27
N VAL A 15 -14.64 14.32 1.83
CA VAL A 15 -14.34 14.10 3.25
C VAL A 15 -13.92 15.46 3.83
N ASN A 16 -14.59 15.87 4.91
CA ASN A 16 -14.21 17.07 5.65
C ASN A 16 -13.10 16.71 6.63
N VAL A 17 -11.94 17.36 6.49
CA VAL A 17 -10.78 17.16 7.36
C VAL A 17 -10.44 18.45 8.09
N SER A 18 -10.03 18.34 9.36
CA SER A 18 -9.56 19.46 10.17
C SER A 18 -8.04 19.45 10.21
N LEU A 19 -7.42 20.57 9.84
CA LEU A 19 -5.97 20.78 9.82
C LEU A 19 -5.62 22.07 10.56
N PRO A 20 -4.38 22.23 11.05
CA PRO A 20 -3.93 23.48 11.67
C PRO A 20 -4.18 24.68 10.76
N ALA A 21 -4.81 25.73 11.29
CA ALA A 21 -5.22 26.89 10.51
C ALA A 21 -4.04 27.57 9.82
N GLU A 22 -2.91 27.72 10.52
CA GLU A 22 -1.69 28.31 9.98
C GLU A 22 -1.13 27.52 8.79
N LEU A 23 -1.17 26.19 8.86
CA LEU A 23 -0.73 25.31 7.77
C LEU A 23 -1.59 25.51 6.52
N VAL A 24 -2.92 25.55 6.69
CA VAL A 24 -3.86 25.79 5.59
C VAL A 24 -3.66 27.17 4.97
N GLN A 25 -3.48 28.21 5.78
CA GLN A 25 -3.24 29.57 5.30
C GLN A 25 -1.92 29.65 4.53
N ASN A 26 -0.85 29.07 5.08
CA ASN A 26 0.45 29.01 4.41
C ASN A 26 0.37 28.26 3.08
N ALA A 27 -0.30 27.11 3.04
CA ALA A 27 -0.51 26.32 1.82
C ALA A 27 -1.28 27.12 0.76
N ARG A 28 -2.35 27.85 1.15
CA ARG A 28 -3.11 28.73 0.25
C ARG A 28 -2.26 29.87 -0.30
N ARG A 29 -1.45 30.52 0.54
CA ARG A 29 -0.52 31.59 0.12
C ARG A 29 0.48 31.10 -0.93
N LEU A 30 0.90 29.84 -0.82
CA LEU A 30 1.82 29.19 -1.74
C LEU A 30 1.12 28.49 -2.91
N SER A 31 -0.20 28.66 -3.08
CA SER A 31 -1.02 28.02 -4.11
C SER A 31 -0.91 26.49 -4.14
N VAL A 32 -0.65 25.87 -2.97
CA VAL A 32 -0.59 24.42 -2.83
C VAL A 32 -1.98 23.81 -2.90
N ASN A 33 -2.14 22.79 -3.73
CA ASN A 33 -3.38 22.03 -3.82
C ASN A 33 -3.48 21.02 -2.66
N ILE A 34 -4.09 21.47 -1.56
CA ILE A 34 -4.26 20.67 -0.34
C ILE A 34 -4.98 19.34 -0.63
N SER A 35 -5.98 19.34 -1.51
CA SER A 35 -6.72 18.12 -1.87
C SER A 35 -5.81 17.08 -2.52
N ALA A 36 -5.02 17.49 -3.50
CA ALA A 36 -4.09 16.59 -4.20
C ALA A 36 -3.01 16.03 -3.24
N VAL A 37 -2.43 16.89 -2.39
CA VAL A 37 -1.44 16.46 -1.39
C VAL A 37 -2.05 15.47 -0.40
N THR A 38 -3.28 15.73 0.05
CA THR A 38 -3.99 14.83 0.98
C THR A 38 -4.30 13.49 0.31
N GLU A 39 -4.71 13.50 -0.95
CA GLU A 39 -4.98 12.28 -1.73
C GLU A 39 -3.71 11.43 -1.87
N THR A 40 -2.57 12.02 -2.24
CA THR A 40 -1.29 11.30 -2.34
C THR A 40 -0.84 10.74 -0.99
N ALA A 41 -0.89 11.55 0.08
CA ALA A 41 -0.49 11.11 1.41
C ALA A 41 -1.39 9.98 1.93
N LEU A 42 -2.70 10.07 1.68
CA LEU A 42 -3.65 9.04 2.09
C LEU A 42 -3.44 7.74 1.33
N ILE A 43 -3.19 7.79 0.02
CA ILE A 43 -2.87 6.61 -0.80
C ILE A 43 -1.64 5.89 -0.23
N GLN A 44 -0.56 6.62 0.06
CA GLN A 44 0.66 6.01 0.61
C GLN A 44 0.40 5.38 1.97
N THR A 45 -0.28 6.11 2.87
CA THR A 45 -0.57 5.63 4.22
C THR A 45 -1.44 4.38 4.22
N VAL A 46 -2.44 4.31 3.33
CA VAL A 46 -3.30 3.13 3.19
C VAL A 46 -2.51 1.94 2.67
N GLN A 47 -1.68 2.12 1.64
CA GLN A 47 -0.83 1.05 1.12
C GLN A 47 0.11 0.49 2.19
N ASP A 48 0.73 1.37 2.98
CA ASP A 48 1.61 0.95 4.07
C ASP A 48 0.84 0.17 5.13
N ALA A 49 -0.37 0.62 5.50
CA ALA A 49 -1.23 -0.08 6.45
C ALA A 49 -1.67 -1.46 5.93
N GLU A 50 -2.04 -1.57 4.65
CA GLU A 50 -2.38 -2.83 3.99
C GLU A 50 -1.19 -3.78 3.97
N LEU A 51 0.00 -3.28 3.65
CA LEU A 51 1.24 -4.06 3.65
C LEU A 51 1.55 -4.60 5.05
N GLN A 52 1.41 -3.77 6.09
CA GLN A 52 1.61 -4.19 7.48
C GLN A 52 0.58 -5.25 7.91
N ALA A 53 -0.69 -5.06 7.57
CA ALA A 53 -1.74 -6.04 7.86
C ALA A 53 -1.49 -7.38 7.13
N TRP A 54 -1.06 -7.31 5.88
CA TRP A 54 -0.69 -8.48 5.09
C TRP A 54 0.53 -9.19 5.69
N ALA A 55 1.57 -8.45 6.06
CA ALA A 55 2.78 -9.02 6.67
C ALA A 55 2.46 -9.70 8.01
N ALA A 56 1.62 -9.09 8.85
CA ALA A 56 1.17 -9.69 10.10
C ALA A 56 0.41 -11.01 9.86
N THR A 57 -0.48 -11.04 8.86
CA THR A 57 -1.27 -12.23 8.53
C THR A 57 -0.42 -13.36 7.96
N ASN A 58 0.64 -13.04 7.21
CA ASN A 58 1.48 -14.03 6.54
C ASN A 58 2.74 -14.41 7.32
N ARG A 59 3.03 -13.77 8.46
CA ARG A 59 4.21 -14.04 9.30
C ARG A 59 4.39 -15.54 9.58
N ASN A 60 3.35 -16.19 10.10
CA ASN A 60 3.40 -17.61 10.44
C ASN A 60 3.63 -18.51 9.20
N LYS A 61 3.15 -18.10 8.03
CA LYS A 61 3.35 -18.86 6.78
C LYS A 61 4.78 -18.74 6.28
N PHE A 62 5.37 -17.56 6.41
CA PHE A 62 6.77 -17.34 6.07
C PHE A 62 7.71 -18.04 7.05
N GLU A 63 7.40 -18.03 8.35
CA GLU A 63 8.17 -18.78 9.36
C GLU A 63 8.16 -20.28 9.07
N ALA A 64 6.98 -20.88 8.86
CA ALA A 64 6.88 -22.30 8.51
C ALA A 64 7.60 -22.65 7.20
N LEU A 65 7.57 -21.76 6.21
CA LEU A 65 8.29 -21.95 4.96
C LEU A 65 9.81 -21.84 5.16
N ASN A 66 10.28 -20.91 6.00
CA ASN A 66 11.69 -20.76 6.32
C ASN A 66 12.21 -21.99 7.06
N GLU A 67 11.48 -22.51 8.05
CA GLU A 67 11.83 -23.75 8.75
C GLU A 67 11.93 -24.94 7.78
N LEU A 68 10.99 -25.05 6.84
CA LEU A 68 11.02 -26.09 5.81
C LEU A 68 12.27 -25.96 4.91
N ILE A 69 12.65 -24.74 4.52
CA ILE A 69 13.85 -24.49 3.71
C ILE A 69 15.12 -24.85 4.48
N GLU A 70 15.21 -24.53 5.77
CA GLU A 70 16.37 -24.87 6.61
C GLU A 70 16.50 -26.40 6.79
N LEU A 71 15.38 -27.12 6.90
CA LEU A 71 15.39 -28.56 7.09
C LEU A 71 15.59 -29.35 5.80
N GLU A 72 14.91 -28.97 4.71
CA GLU A 72 14.81 -29.77 3.49
C GLU A 72 15.52 -29.13 2.28
N GLY A 73 16.08 -27.93 2.44
CA GLY A 73 16.58 -27.12 1.34
C GLY A 73 15.45 -26.49 0.53
N LEU A 74 15.80 -25.80 -0.56
CA LEU A 74 14.81 -25.08 -1.38
C LEU A 74 13.87 -26.07 -2.10
N PRO A 75 12.55 -26.12 -1.78
CA PRO A 75 11.65 -27.16 -2.30
C PRO A 75 11.56 -27.21 -3.83
N LEU A 76 11.66 -26.05 -4.48
CA LEU A 76 11.56 -25.91 -5.93
C LEU A 76 12.91 -25.97 -6.65
N GLN A 77 14.02 -26.17 -5.93
CA GLN A 77 15.36 -26.24 -6.52
C GLN A 77 15.47 -27.39 -7.53
N ARG A 78 14.75 -28.50 -7.27
CA ARG A 78 14.73 -29.68 -8.14
C ARG A 78 14.00 -29.47 -9.47
N LEU A 79 13.27 -28.37 -9.63
CA LEU A 79 12.51 -28.02 -10.84
C LEU A 79 13.17 -26.89 -11.65
N ARG A 80 14.27 -26.29 -11.16
CA ARG A 80 14.99 -25.24 -11.87
C ARG A 80 15.81 -25.86 -13.02
N ARG A 81 15.41 -25.59 -14.27
CA ARG A 81 16.22 -25.85 -15.47
C ARG A 81 17.11 -24.63 -15.75
N PHE A 82 18.41 -24.87 -15.98
CA PHE A 82 19.38 -23.89 -16.48
C PHE A 82 19.54 -24.04 -17.99
#